data_AF-A0A923Y728-F1
#
_entry.id   AF-A0A923Y728-F1
#
_cell.length_a   1.000
_cell.length_b   1.000
_cell.length_c   1.000
_cell.angle_alpha   90.00
_cell.angle_beta   90.00
_cell.angle_gamma   90.00
#
_symmetry.space_group_name_H-M   'P 1'
#
loop_
_entity.id
_entity.type
_entity.pdbx_description
1 polymer ?
#
loop_
_entity_poly.entity_id
_entity_poly.type
_entity_poly.pdbx_seq_one_letter_code
_entity_poly.pdbx_strand_id
1 'polypeptide(L)'
;MHLQPRHRQLGLGGSCGVVPTGPANDSATIGLGKTVAVNTAQSIFTLLNAGTINIDASTFTLQGGGSTTNTGTINVGSGSTAALQMSNSIANSGGFINIANGSVLNQFTAAITGGTISTAGTGALVAFSNGGNILSGVTFSGLIDAATIANSRERIGNGMTLNGAVNIANGGIVSFYSTLGAANSIGGSGTFNLNDAGARLAIDGTGSTTLGSGITVRGQGNFGSPINVGGDNALTLNGMVSADVSGGTLNIVAPGNGGGSSFVNNGTLRAINGGTLLLSTNIASNLGSQIVAGAGSPVVQNGVILNVVINVSGTGSFQAISSGNNMLDGVNFTGTLDTATIANLRQRFTNGATLTAR
;
A
#
# COMPACT_ATOMS: atom_id res chain seq x y z
N MET A 1 -8.35 -51.72 2.84
CA MET A 1 -8.35 -51.66 1.36
C MET A 1 -9.44 -50.69 0.93
N HIS A 2 -9.05 -49.44 0.67
CA HIS A 2 -9.71 -48.45 -0.19
C HIS A 2 -8.61 -47.43 -0.54
N LEU A 3 -8.43 -47.13 -1.82
CA LEU A 3 -7.23 -46.54 -2.45
C LEU A 3 -7.39 -45.04 -2.76
N GLN A 4 -6.24 -44.35 -2.88
CA GLN A 4 -5.92 -43.01 -3.49
C GLN A 4 -5.59 -41.85 -2.51
N PRO A 5 -4.71 -40.88 -2.89
CA PRO A 5 -3.40 -40.93 -3.57
C PRO A 5 -2.24 -40.70 -2.57
N ARG A 6 -1.05 -41.23 -2.88
CA ARG A 6 0.07 -41.34 -1.93
C ARG A 6 0.71 -39.98 -1.59
N HIS A 7 0.43 -39.47 -0.40
CA HIS A 7 1.32 -38.53 0.31
C HIS A 7 2.70 -39.19 0.50
N ARG A 8 3.78 -38.57 0.00
CA ARG A 8 5.13 -38.90 0.47
C ARG A 8 5.59 -37.79 1.42
N GLN A 9 5.64 -38.12 2.70
CA GLN A 9 6.17 -37.29 3.77
C GLN A 9 7.67 -37.07 3.51
N LEU A 10 8.08 -35.82 3.26
CA LEU A 10 9.48 -35.46 3.03
C LEU A 10 10.24 -35.52 4.36
N GLY A 11 11.05 -36.56 4.54
CA GLY A 11 11.96 -36.71 5.67
C GLY A 11 13.22 -37.46 5.25
N LEU A 12 14.36 -36.84 5.53
CA LEU A 12 15.74 -37.35 5.45
C LEU A 12 16.39 -37.31 4.05
N GLY A 13 17.22 -36.27 3.84
CA GLY A 13 18.60 -36.41 3.32
C GLY A 13 18.86 -37.20 2.03
N GLY A 14 17.91 -37.37 1.12
CA GLY A 14 18.09 -38.14 -0.11
C GLY A 14 17.52 -37.42 -1.33
N SER A 15 18.35 -37.26 -2.36
CA SER A 15 17.91 -36.91 -3.70
C SER A 15 17.01 -37.99 -4.30
N CYS A 16 16.13 -37.54 -5.20
CA CYS A 16 15.35 -38.25 -6.22
C CYS A 16 13.99 -38.88 -5.85
N GLY A 17 12.99 -38.42 -6.59
CA GLY A 17 11.73 -39.11 -6.84
C GLY A 17 10.72 -38.16 -7.48
N VAL A 18 10.56 -38.26 -8.80
CA VAL A 18 9.68 -37.44 -9.65
C VAL A 18 8.33 -37.14 -8.97
N VAL A 19 8.00 -35.84 -8.95
CA VAL A 19 6.70 -35.27 -8.54
C VAL A 19 5.57 -35.95 -9.36
N PRO A 20 4.42 -36.32 -8.75
CA PRO A 20 3.30 -36.89 -9.50
C PRO A 20 3.01 -36.11 -10.79
N THR A 21 2.93 -36.79 -11.93
CA THR A 21 2.82 -36.11 -13.22
C THR A 21 1.38 -35.71 -13.48
N GLY A 22 0.96 -34.57 -12.91
CA GLY A 22 -0.27 -33.88 -13.26
C GLY A 22 -0.39 -32.57 -12.45
N PRO A 23 -0.53 -31.39 -13.08
CA PRO A 23 -0.52 -30.10 -12.39
C PRO A 23 -1.54 -30.00 -11.25
N ALA A 24 -2.66 -30.71 -11.32
CA ALA A 24 -3.73 -30.64 -10.32
C ALA A 24 -3.56 -31.54 -9.07
N ASN A 25 -2.51 -32.36 -8.95
CA ASN A 25 -2.43 -33.38 -7.89
C ASN A 25 -1.18 -33.30 -7.00
N ASP A 26 -0.25 -32.39 -7.29
CA ASP A 26 1.01 -32.34 -6.56
C ASP A 26 0.83 -31.75 -5.17
N SER A 27 1.06 -32.57 -4.14
CA SER A 27 0.94 -32.14 -2.75
C SER A 27 2.20 -32.41 -1.93
N ALA A 28 2.52 -31.49 -1.03
CA ALA A 28 3.65 -31.59 -0.12
C ALA A 28 3.25 -31.20 1.31
N THR A 29 3.79 -31.93 2.29
CA THR A 29 3.63 -31.62 3.72
C THR A 29 4.99 -31.63 4.39
N ILE A 30 5.39 -30.48 4.94
CA ILE A 30 6.68 -30.26 5.58
C ILE A 30 6.43 -30.09 7.07
N GLY A 31 6.91 -31.04 7.87
CA GLY A 31 6.72 -31.04 9.32
C GLY A 31 7.63 -30.05 10.06
N LEU A 32 7.27 -29.73 11.30
CA LEU A 32 8.09 -28.93 12.21
C LEU A 32 9.53 -29.46 12.30
N GLY A 33 10.51 -28.56 12.31
CA GLY A 33 11.93 -28.89 12.37
C GLY A 33 12.50 -29.57 11.12
N LYS A 34 11.69 -29.78 10.06
CA LYS A 34 12.19 -30.26 8.76
C LYS A 34 12.61 -29.09 7.89
N THR A 35 13.63 -29.31 7.07
CA THR A 35 14.09 -28.36 6.06
C THR A 35 14.03 -29.02 4.69
N VAL A 36 13.48 -28.30 3.70
CA VAL A 36 13.42 -28.71 2.29
C VAL A 36 14.11 -27.65 1.44
N ALA A 37 14.93 -28.07 0.49
CA ALA A 37 15.55 -27.18 -0.49
C ALA A 37 14.90 -27.37 -1.87
N VAL A 38 14.61 -26.26 -2.55
CA VAL A 38 14.09 -26.21 -3.92
C VAL A 38 15.18 -25.60 -4.81
N ASN A 39 16.02 -26.46 -5.37
CA ASN A 39 17.22 -26.07 -6.15
C ASN A 39 17.02 -26.17 -7.67
N THR A 40 15.86 -26.63 -8.11
CA THR A 40 15.46 -26.74 -9.51
C THR A 40 14.03 -26.26 -9.65
N ALA A 41 13.58 -25.94 -10.87
CA ALA A 41 12.25 -25.38 -11.05
C ALA A 41 11.20 -26.40 -10.60
N GLN A 42 10.31 -26.01 -9.71
CA GLN A 42 9.27 -26.88 -9.15
C GLN A 42 7.91 -26.17 -9.17
N SER A 43 6.85 -26.96 -9.25
CA SER A 43 5.48 -26.50 -9.11
C SER A 43 4.72 -27.41 -8.14
N ILE A 44 3.82 -26.84 -7.34
CA ILE A 44 3.01 -27.59 -6.37
C ILE A 44 1.57 -27.10 -6.39
N PHE A 45 0.61 -28.01 -6.29
CA PHE A 45 -0.80 -27.67 -6.18
C PHE A 45 -1.20 -27.41 -4.73
N THR A 46 -0.87 -28.33 -3.81
CA THR A 46 -1.18 -28.19 -2.39
C THR A 46 0.09 -28.22 -1.53
N LEU A 47 0.28 -27.21 -0.69
CA LEU A 47 1.44 -27.12 0.20
C LEU A 47 1.01 -26.87 1.65
N LEU A 48 1.44 -27.75 2.55
CA LEU A 48 1.33 -27.57 4.00
C LEU A 48 2.74 -27.46 4.59
N ASN A 49 3.17 -26.26 4.94
CA ASN A 49 4.48 -26.01 5.52
C ASN A 49 4.39 -25.62 7.00
N ALA A 50 4.94 -26.45 7.87
CA ALA A 50 5.25 -26.12 9.26
C ALA A 50 6.77 -26.10 9.51
N GLY A 51 7.59 -26.50 8.55
CA GLY A 51 9.05 -26.53 8.64
C GLY A 51 9.71 -25.31 7.98
N THR A 52 10.87 -25.53 7.38
CA THR A 52 11.60 -24.53 6.59
C THR A 52 11.67 -24.99 5.14
N ILE A 53 11.35 -24.09 4.20
CA ILE A 53 11.54 -24.28 2.78
C ILE A 53 12.55 -23.23 2.31
N ASN A 54 13.66 -23.66 1.72
CA ASN A 54 14.64 -22.79 1.09
C ASN A 54 14.51 -22.92 -0.43
N ILE A 55 14.17 -21.84 -1.11
CA ILE A 55 14.11 -21.78 -2.57
C ILE A 55 15.41 -21.12 -3.03
N ASP A 56 16.31 -21.91 -3.62
CA ASP A 56 17.64 -21.44 -4.02
C ASP A 56 17.83 -21.64 -5.53
N ALA A 57 18.38 -20.63 -6.20
CA ALA A 57 18.73 -20.64 -7.63
C ALA A 57 17.59 -21.09 -8.57
N SER A 58 16.33 -20.87 -8.18
CA SER A 58 15.21 -21.49 -8.87
C SER A 58 13.89 -20.75 -8.72
N THR A 59 12.92 -21.18 -9.51
CA THR A 59 11.52 -20.80 -9.44
C THR A 59 10.71 -21.88 -8.73
N PHE A 60 9.95 -21.49 -7.70
CA PHE A 60 8.94 -22.35 -7.09
C PHE A 60 7.54 -21.78 -7.37
N THR A 61 6.67 -22.58 -7.98
CA THR A 61 5.33 -22.14 -8.40
C THR A 61 4.24 -22.77 -7.55
N LEU A 62 3.42 -21.93 -6.92
CA LEU A 62 2.16 -22.34 -6.30
C LEU A 62 1.06 -22.27 -7.36
N GLN A 63 0.56 -23.43 -7.77
CA GLN A 63 -0.32 -23.56 -8.93
C GLN A 63 -1.73 -23.02 -8.64
N GLY A 64 -2.36 -22.42 -9.65
CA GLY A 64 -3.72 -21.88 -9.54
C GLY A 64 -4.75 -22.95 -9.23
N GLY A 65 -5.76 -22.61 -8.42
CA GLY A 65 -6.76 -23.56 -7.89
C GLY A 65 -6.27 -24.43 -6.73
N GLY A 66 -4.97 -24.40 -6.44
CA GLY A 66 -4.34 -25.07 -5.31
C GLY A 66 -4.57 -24.38 -3.96
N SER A 67 -3.92 -24.89 -2.92
CA SER A 67 -4.00 -24.34 -1.56
C SER A 67 -2.66 -24.39 -0.85
N THR A 68 -2.29 -23.28 -0.19
CA THR A 68 -1.03 -23.19 0.56
C THR A 68 -1.29 -22.72 1.98
N THR A 69 -0.83 -23.50 2.96
CA THR A 69 -0.76 -23.11 4.38
C THR A 69 0.70 -23.06 4.80
N ASN A 70 1.15 -21.92 5.33
CA ASN A 70 2.47 -21.73 5.88
C ASN A 70 2.37 -21.28 7.34
N THR A 71 2.73 -22.16 8.26
CA THR A 71 2.97 -21.85 9.67
C THR A 71 4.46 -21.91 10.04
N GLY A 72 5.29 -22.32 9.09
CA GLY A 72 6.75 -22.36 9.19
C GLY A 72 7.42 -21.17 8.49
N THR A 73 8.58 -21.43 7.89
CA THR A 73 9.37 -20.43 7.15
C THR A 73 9.50 -20.82 5.68
N ILE A 74 9.30 -19.85 4.80
CA ILE A 74 9.66 -19.92 3.37
C ILE A 74 10.74 -18.87 3.13
N ASN A 75 11.93 -19.30 2.72
CA ASN A 75 13.02 -18.42 2.32
C ASN A 75 13.12 -18.43 0.80
N VAL A 76 12.94 -17.28 0.17
CA VAL A 76 13.07 -17.04 -1.27
C VAL A 76 14.43 -16.43 -1.52
N GLY A 77 15.37 -17.27 -1.95
CA GLY A 77 16.77 -16.94 -2.09
C GLY A 77 17.47 -16.96 -0.73
N SER A 78 18.37 -17.91 -0.52
CA SER A 78 19.25 -17.93 0.66
C SER A 78 20.72 -18.13 0.28
N GLY A 79 20.99 -18.77 -0.87
CA GLY A 79 22.33 -18.87 -1.49
C GLY A 79 22.50 -18.11 -2.81
N SER A 80 21.41 -17.72 -3.48
CA SER A 80 21.39 -16.97 -4.75
C SER A 80 20.00 -16.34 -4.98
N THR A 81 19.81 -15.63 -6.08
CA THR A 81 18.48 -15.11 -6.47
C THR A 81 17.51 -16.24 -6.79
N ALA A 82 16.25 -16.11 -6.37
CA ALA A 82 15.19 -17.07 -6.62
C ALA A 82 13.83 -16.37 -6.76
N ALA A 83 12.80 -17.12 -7.19
CA ALA A 83 11.45 -16.61 -7.32
C ALA A 83 10.39 -17.55 -6.73
N LEU A 84 9.47 -16.99 -5.95
CA LEU A 84 8.21 -17.65 -5.57
C LEU A 84 7.07 -17.08 -6.41
N GLN A 85 6.45 -17.92 -7.23
CA GLN A 85 5.36 -17.56 -8.16
C GLN A 85 4.02 -17.93 -7.52
N MET A 86 3.20 -16.94 -7.16
CA MET A 86 1.94 -17.15 -6.46
C MET A 86 0.73 -17.07 -7.39
N SER A 87 0.18 -18.23 -7.77
CA SER A 87 -1.12 -18.33 -8.44
C SER A 87 -2.24 -18.85 -7.54
N ASN A 88 -1.95 -19.18 -6.28
CA ASN A 88 -2.94 -19.49 -5.24
C ASN A 88 -2.63 -18.74 -3.93
N SER A 89 -3.60 -18.70 -3.03
CA SER A 89 -3.50 -17.97 -1.76
C SER A 89 -2.61 -18.71 -0.76
N ILE A 90 -1.88 -17.93 0.04
CA ILE A 90 -1.09 -18.43 1.17
C ILE A 90 -1.77 -18.01 2.48
N ALA A 91 -2.26 -18.99 3.23
CA ALA A 91 -2.59 -18.80 4.64
C ALA A 91 -1.29 -18.83 5.46
N ASN A 92 -0.76 -17.65 5.79
CA ASN A 92 0.56 -17.47 6.40
C ASN A 92 0.49 -17.20 7.93
N SER A 93 -0.61 -17.55 8.60
CA SER A 93 -0.79 -17.24 10.02
C SER A 93 0.31 -17.88 10.89
N GLY A 94 1.05 -17.04 11.63
CA GLY A 94 2.21 -17.45 12.42
C GLY A 94 3.47 -17.81 11.61
N GLY A 95 3.38 -17.82 10.27
CA GLY A 95 4.48 -18.14 9.37
C GLY A 95 5.31 -16.92 8.95
N PHE A 96 6.47 -17.22 8.37
CA PHE A 96 7.40 -16.26 7.81
C PHE A 96 7.62 -16.53 6.31
N ILE A 97 7.62 -15.46 5.52
CA ILE A 97 8.08 -15.47 4.13
C ILE A 97 9.20 -14.44 4.03
N ASN A 98 10.44 -14.90 3.82
CA ASN A 98 11.62 -14.07 3.73
C ASN A 98 12.13 -14.05 2.30
N ILE A 99 12.36 -12.87 1.74
CA ILE A 99 12.79 -12.68 0.35
C ILE A 99 14.15 -12.01 0.36
N ALA A 100 15.20 -12.72 -0.02
CA ALA A 100 16.54 -12.17 0.00
C ALA A 100 16.78 -11.16 -1.13
N ASN A 101 17.94 -10.51 -1.05
CA ASN A 101 18.43 -9.57 -2.05
C ASN A 101 18.36 -10.15 -3.47
N GLY A 102 17.77 -9.40 -4.39
CA GLY A 102 17.58 -9.77 -5.80
C GLY A 102 16.57 -10.90 -6.06
N SER A 103 15.90 -11.40 -5.02
CA SER A 103 14.85 -12.42 -5.13
C SER A 103 13.46 -11.80 -5.11
N VAL A 104 12.47 -12.52 -5.63
CA VAL A 104 11.11 -11.99 -5.75
C VAL A 104 10.04 -12.97 -5.29
N LEU A 105 9.00 -12.41 -4.67
CA LEU A 105 7.71 -13.06 -4.56
C LEU A 105 6.76 -12.38 -5.53
N ASN A 106 6.33 -13.10 -6.57
CA ASN A 106 5.45 -12.59 -7.62
C ASN A 106 4.01 -12.97 -7.31
N GLN A 107 3.15 -11.97 -7.14
CA GLN A 107 1.73 -12.16 -6.83
C GLN A 107 0.88 -11.94 -8.09
N PHE A 108 0.30 -13.02 -8.62
CA PHE A 108 -0.45 -12.98 -9.88
C PHE A 108 -1.95 -12.81 -9.72
N THR A 109 -2.54 -13.47 -8.71
CA THR A 109 -4.01 -13.52 -8.54
C THR A 109 -4.44 -14.15 -7.22
N ALA A 110 -3.88 -13.73 -6.09
CA ALA A 110 -4.15 -14.42 -4.82
C ALA A 110 -3.93 -13.57 -3.57
N ALA A 111 -4.40 -14.06 -2.43
CA ALA A 111 -4.20 -13.42 -1.13
C ALA A 111 -3.04 -14.04 -0.34
N ILE A 112 -2.29 -13.20 0.39
CA ILE A 112 -1.50 -13.65 1.55
C ILE A 112 -2.22 -13.16 2.80
N THR A 113 -2.54 -14.07 3.70
CA THR A 113 -3.27 -13.75 4.93
C THR A 113 -2.42 -14.06 6.16
N GLY A 114 -2.18 -13.04 6.98
CA GLY A 114 -1.48 -13.13 8.25
C GLY A 114 0.05 -13.32 8.15
N GLY A 115 0.66 -13.43 9.32
CA GLY A 115 2.10 -13.68 9.46
C GLY A 115 2.99 -12.52 9.05
N THR A 116 4.27 -12.83 8.86
CA THR A 116 5.31 -11.86 8.51
C THR A 116 5.84 -12.11 7.12
N ILE A 117 5.99 -11.04 6.34
CA ILE A 117 6.70 -11.02 5.07
C ILE A 117 7.87 -10.05 5.24
N SER A 118 9.09 -10.48 4.90
CA SER A 118 10.27 -9.64 4.93
C SER A 118 11.02 -9.70 3.61
N THR A 119 11.59 -8.58 3.19
CA THR A 119 12.48 -8.49 2.04
C THR A 119 13.81 -7.83 2.46
N ALA A 120 14.91 -8.18 1.78
CA ALA A 120 16.23 -7.63 2.05
C ALA A 120 16.87 -7.06 0.78
N GLY A 121 17.63 -5.97 0.89
CA GLY A 121 18.28 -5.34 -0.25
C GLY A 121 17.29 -4.94 -1.35
N THR A 122 17.50 -5.49 -2.56
CA THR A 122 16.63 -5.31 -3.73
C THR A 122 15.53 -6.37 -3.85
N GLY A 123 15.42 -7.29 -2.89
CA GLY A 123 14.33 -8.27 -2.87
C GLY A 123 12.97 -7.59 -2.70
N ALA A 124 11.92 -8.16 -3.30
CA ALA A 124 10.60 -7.53 -3.31
C ALA A 124 9.44 -8.53 -3.34
N LEU A 125 8.29 -8.10 -2.81
CA LEU A 125 6.99 -8.60 -3.27
C LEU A 125 6.59 -7.78 -4.50
N VAL A 126 6.39 -8.44 -5.64
CA VAL A 126 6.02 -7.79 -6.91
C VAL A 126 4.56 -8.08 -7.21
N ALA A 127 3.74 -7.03 -7.25
CA ALA A 127 2.33 -7.11 -7.58
C ALA A 127 2.13 -7.06 -9.11
N PHE A 128 1.42 -8.05 -9.68
CA PHE A 128 1.06 -8.01 -11.10
C PHE A 128 -0.25 -7.24 -11.33
N SER A 129 -0.62 -7.03 -12.60
CA SER A 129 -1.82 -6.30 -13.00
C SER A 129 -3.11 -7.13 -12.78
N ASN A 130 -3.44 -7.43 -11.52
CA ASN A 130 -4.62 -8.21 -11.15
C ASN A 130 -5.26 -7.73 -9.84
N GLY A 131 -6.58 -7.50 -9.84
CA GLY A 131 -7.32 -7.08 -8.64
C GLY A 131 -7.56 -8.17 -7.60
N GLY A 132 -7.11 -9.41 -7.84
CA GLY A 132 -7.10 -10.50 -6.88
C GLY A 132 -5.87 -10.53 -5.97
N ASN A 133 -4.87 -9.69 -6.22
CA ASN A 133 -3.69 -9.56 -5.35
C ASN A 133 -4.10 -8.86 -4.05
N ILE A 134 -3.97 -9.57 -2.94
CA ILE A 134 -4.40 -9.10 -1.63
C ILE A 134 -3.34 -9.41 -0.57
N LEU A 135 -3.04 -8.43 0.27
CA LEU A 135 -2.36 -8.59 1.56
C LEU A 135 -3.37 -8.37 2.69
N SER A 136 -3.58 -9.37 3.53
CA SER A 136 -4.63 -9.36 4.55
C SER A 136 -4.06 -9.58 5.95
N GLY A 137 -4.05 -8.55 6.81
CA GLY A 137 -3.60 -8.66 8.19
C GLY A 137 -2.12 -9.06 8.35
N VAL A 138 -1.27 -8.64 7.42
CA VAL A 138 0.16 -9.02 7.40
C VAL A 138 1.03 -8.00 8.16
N THR A 139 2.16 -8.48 8.69
CA THR A 139 3.31 -7.62 9.03
C THR A 139 4.29 -7.68 7.88
N PHE A 140 4.60 -6.53 7.28
CA PHE A 140 5.50 -6.45 6.13
C PHE A 140 6.71 -5.58 6.44
N SER A 141 7.91 -6.10 6.17
CA SER A 141 9.18 -5.38 6.31
C SER A 141 9.93 -5.35 4.98
N GLY A 142 10.33 -4.16 4.53
CA GLY A 142 11.02 -3.93 3.25
C GLY A 142 10.10 -3.51 2.09
N LEU A 143 10.28 -4.04 0.88
CA LEU A 143 9.70 -3.51 -0.36
C LEU A 143 8.49 -4.28 -0.92
N ILE A 144 7.38 -3.56 -1.11
CA ILE A 144 6.32 -3.91 -2.06
C ILE A 144 6.55 -3.10 -3.34
N ASP A 145 6.63 -3.80 -4.47
CA ASP A 145 6.82 -3.25 -5.80
C ASP A 145 5.51 -3.32 -6.61
N ALA A 146 4.84 -2.18 -6.68
CA ALA A 146 3.73 -1.87 -7.58
C ALA A 146 4.15 -0.80 -8.61
N ALA A 147 5.42 -0.85 -9.04
CA ALA A 147 6.02 0.10 -9.96
C ALA A 147 6.59 -0.59 -11.21
N THR A 148 7.17 -1.79 -11.05
CA THR A 148 7.80 -2.52 -12.16
C THR A 148 6.79 -2.99 -13.21
N ILE A 149 5.62 -3.49 -12.78
CA ILE A 149 4.59 -3.99 -13.69
C ILE A 149 3.59 -2.87 -14.01
N ALA A 150 3.38 -2.60 -15.30
CA ALA A 150 2.39 -1.62 -15.74
C ALA A 150 0.99 -1.95 -15.22
N ASN A 151 0.30 -0.95 -14.67
CA ASN A 151 -1.01 -1.11 -14.04
C ASN A 151 -1.05 -2.22 -12.96
N SER A 152 0.07 -2.49 -12.30
CA SER A 152 0.11 -3.39 -11.14
C SER A 152 -0.98 -3.03 -10.14
N ARG A 153 -1.55 -4.05 -9.51
CA ARG A 153 -2.60 -3.83 -8.52
C ARG A 153 -2.31 -4.66 -7.28
N GLU A 154 -2.35 -3.98 -6.13
CA GLU A 154 -2.26 -4.60 -4.80
C GLU A 154 -3.37 -4.07 -3.91
N ARG A 155 -3.94 -4.92 -3.06
CA ARG A 155 -5.07 -4.55 -2.19
C ARG A 155 -4.77 -4.96 -0.77
N ILE A 156 -4.75 -3.99 0.14
CA ILE A 156 -4.43 -4.21 1.54
C ILE A 156 -5.73 -4.21 2.33
N GLY A 157 -6.04 -5.32 3.00
CA GLY A 157 -7.25 -5.52 3.79
C GLY A 157 -6.96 -6.01 5.20
N ASN A 158 -7.96 -5.92 6.09
CA ASN A 158 -7.86 -6.37 7.49
C ASN A 158 -6.65 -5.79 8.25
N GLY A 159 -6.22 -4.60 7.86
CA GLY A 159 -5.05 -3.91 8.42
C GLY A 159 -3.70 -4.48 7.98
N MET A 160 -2.64 -3.75 8.36
CA MET A 160 -1.26 -4.09 8.03
C MET A 160 -0.30 -3.37 8.98
N THR A 161 0.80 -4.02 9.36
CA THR A 161 1.95 -3.32 9.93
C THR A 161 3.01 -3.19 8.84
N LEU A 162 3.26 -1.97 8.36
CA LEU A 162 4.25 -1.70 7.31
C LEU A 162 5.52 -1.09 7.90
N ASN A 163 6.66 -1.76 7.73
CA ASN A 163 8.00 -1.30 8.11
C ASN A 163 8.93 -1.32 6.90
N GLY A 164 8.65 -0.44 5.93
CA GLY A 164 9.36 -0.42 4.67
C GLY A 164 8.69 0.49 3.66
N ALA A 165 8.82 0.17 2.37
CA ALA A 165 8.34 1.00 1.28
C ALA A 165 7.34 0.24 0.39
N VAL A 166 6.36 0.97 -0.10
CA VAL A 166 5.49 0.57 -1.20
C VAL A 166 5.75 1.52 -2.35
N ASN A 167 6.35 1.02 -3.43
CA ASN A 167 6.63 1.83 -4.62
C ASN A 167 5.49 1.68 -5.61
N ILE A 168 4.89 2.79 -6.01
CA ILE A 168 3.74 2.84 -6.92
C ILE A 168 4.14 3.68 -8.12
N ALA A 169 4.16 3.07 -9.30
CA ALA A 169 4.50 3.74 -10.56
C ALA A 169 3.87 3.00 -11.75
N ASN A 170 4.12 3.46 -12.95
CA ASN A 170 3.65 2.92 -14.21
C ASN A 170 2.12 2.72 -14.24
N GLY A 171 1.39 3.70 -13.71
CA GLY A 171 -0.07 3.62 -13.54
C GLY A 171 -0.53 2.64 -12.45
N GLY A 172 0.38 2.13 -11.64
CA GLY A 172 0.14 1.19 -10.54
C GLY A 172 -0.87 1.72 -9.52
N ILE A 173 -1.59 0.77 -8.93
CA ILE A 173 -2.67 1.02 -7.99
C ILE A 173 -2.44 0.18 -6.74
N VAL A 174 -2.29 0.83 -5.60
CA VAL A 174 -2.41 0.17 -4.30
C VAL A 174 -3.68 0.68 -3.64
N SER A 175 -4.50 -0.20 -3.08
CA SER A 175 -5.73 0.24 -2.41
C SER A 175 -5.92 -0.34 -1.03
N PHE A 176 -6.50 0.45 -0.13
CA PHE A 176 -6.97 -0.05 1.16
C PHE A 176 -8.40 -0.57 0.98
N TYR A 177 -8.57 -1.87 1.12
CA TYR A 177 -9.77 -2.61 0.76
C TYR A 177 -10.63 -2.92 1.99
N SER A 178 -11.55 -2.02 2.32
CA SER A 178 -12.29 -2.05 3.59
C SER A 178 -13.48 -3.02 3.63
N THR A 179 -13.77 -3.73 2.54
CA THR A 179 -14.93 -4.64 2.48
C THR A 179 -14.61 -6.08 2.90
N LEU A 180 -13.38 -6.39 3.32
CA LEU A 180 -13.00 -7.73 3.82
C LEU A 180 -13.43 -8.02 5.27
N GLY A 181 -14.09 -7.07 5.95
CA GLY A 181 -14.82 -7.32 7.19
C GLY A 181 -14.41 -6.44 8.38
N ALA A 182 -13.23 -5.82 8.37
CA ALA A 182 -12.76 -4.93 9.43
C ALA A 182 -12.36 -3.55 8.91
N ALA A 183 -12.34 -2.56 9.81
CA ALA A 183 -11.68 -1.28 9.57
C ALA A 183 -10.21 -1.52 9.19
N ASN A 184 -9.72 -0.87 8.13
CA ASN A 184 -8.33 -0.99 7.73
C ASN A 184 -7.47 -0.07 8.57
N SER A 185 -6.63 -0.64 9.44
CA SER A 185 -5.62 0.12 10.18
C SER A 185 -4.24 -0.21 9.66
N ILE A 186 -3.53 0.81 9.17
CA ILE A 186 -2.17 0.68 8.64
C ILE A 186 -1.22 1.29 9.67
N GLY A 187 -0.52 0.44 10.41
CA GLY A 187 0.48 0.83 11.41
C GLY A 187 1.91 0.64 10.93
N GLY A 188 2.86 0.90 11.82
CA GLY A 188 4.30 0.80 11.54
C GLY A 188 4.93 2.14 11.15
N SER A 189 6.04 2.08 10.43
CA SER A 189 6.92 3.21 10.07
C SER A 189 7.11 3.35 8.56
N GLY A 190 6.19 2.78 7.78
CA GLY A 190 6.33 2.62 6.35
C GLY A 190 5.96 3.83 5.49
N THR A 191 6.38 3.79 4.24
CA THR A 191 6.13 4.84 3.25
C THR A 191 5.46 4.29 2.00
N PHE A 192 4.40 4.95 1.54
CA PHE A 192 3.84 4.78 0.19
C PHE A 192 4.42 5.85 -0.73
N ASN A 193 5.20 5.44 -1.72
CA ASN A 193 5.86 6.30 -2.69
C ASN A 193 5.06 6.30 -3.99
N LEU A 194 4.36 7.39 -4.30
CA LEU A 194 3.70 7.58 -5.58
C LEU A 194 4.69 8.25 -6.54
N ASN A 195 5.35 7.44 -7.36
CA ASN A 195 6.56 7.81 -8.10
C ASN A 195 6.29 8.40 -9.50
N ASP A 196 5.02 8.52 -9.92
CA ASP A 196 4.64 9.22 -11.15
C ASP A 196 3.20 9.76 -11.09
N ALA A 197 2.81 10.55 -12.10
CA ALA A 197 1.50 11.19 -12.12
C ALA A 197 0.32 10.20 -12.25
N GLY A 198 0.58 8.99 -12.76
CA GLY A 198 -0.40 7.93 -12.91
C GLY A 198 -0.54 7.03 -11.68
N ALA A 199 0.36 7.14 -10.69
CA ALA A 199 0.34 6.36 -9.46
C ALA A 199 -0.91 6.69 -8.63
N ARG A 200 -1.51 5.64 -8.02
CA ARG A 200 -2.74 5.78 -7.24
C ARG A 200 -2.66 5.00 -5.93
N LEU A 201 -2.90 5.70 -4.84
CA LEU A 201 -3.22 5.12 -3.54
C LEU A 201 -4.72 5.29 -3.28
N ALA A 202 -5.49 4.25 -3.50
CA ALA A 202 -6.96 4.30 -3.47
C ALA A 202 -7.52 3.85 -2.12
N ILE A 203 -8.71 4.37 -1.77
CA ILE A 203 -9.47 3.94 -0.61
C ILE A 203 -10.74 3.26 -1.13
N ASP A 204 -10.82 1.93 -1.02
CA ASP A 204 -11.92 1.14 -1.56
C ASP A 204 -12.93 0.74 -0.46
N GLY A 205 -14.22 0.75 -0.81
CA GLY A 205 -15.33 0.28 0.03
C GLY A 205 -15.88 1.30 1.03
N THR A 206 -16.94 0.91 1.74
CA THR A 206 -17.75 1.78 2.62
C THR A 206 -17.32 1.76 4.10
N GLY A 207 -16.19 1.13 4.42
CA GLY A 207 -15.69 1.02 5.79
C GLY A 207 -14.92 2.26 6.26
N SER A 208 -13.96 2.05 7.15
CA SER A 208 -13.01 3.07 7.56
C SER A 208 -11.57 2.63 7.30
N THR A 209 -10.71 3.61 7.04
CA THR A 209 -9.28 3.44 6.83
C THR A 209 -8.52 4.41 7.72
N THR A 210 -7.57 3.90 8.49
CA THR A 210 -6.69 4.70 9.35
C THR A 210 -5.24 4.49 8.95
N LEU A 211 -4.54 5.57 8.61
CA LEU A 211 -3.09 5.58 8.47
C LEU A 211 -2.47 6.04 9.78
N GLY A 212 -1.62 5.19 10.39
CA GLY A 212 -0.96 5.45 11.66
C GLY A 212 0.05 6.60 11.58
N SER A 213 0.48 7.08 12.75
CA SER A 213 1.37 8.25 12.86
C SER A 213 2.76 8.05 12.25
N GLY A 214 3.25 6.81 12.16
CA GLY A 214 4.51 6.48 11.49
C GLY A 214 4.38 6.30 9.98
N ILE A 215 3.17 6.37 9.42
CA ILE A 215 2.95 6.19 7.98
C ILE A 215 3.17 7.49 7.23
N THR A 216 3.92 7.41 6.12
CA THR A 216 4.08 8.50 5.16
C THR A 216 3.49 8.11 3.81
N VAL A 217 2.75 9.02 3.19
CA VAL A 217 2.37 8.97 1.77
C VAL A 217 3.08 10.13 1.09
N ARG A 218 3.80 9.89 0.00
CA ARG A 218 4.58 10.94 -0.64
C ARG A 218 4.67 10.80 -2.15
N GLY A 219 5.17 11.84 -2.81
CA GLY A 219 5.41 11.85 -4.24
C GLY A 219 4.41 12.73 -5.00
N GLN A 220 3.88 12.19 -6.09
CA GLN A 220 2.91 12.81 -6.98
C GLN A 220 1.90 11.75 -7.46
N GLY A 221 0.72 12.15 -7.95
CA GLY A 221 -0.34 11.21 -8.36
C GLY A 221 -1.63 11.45 -7.59
N ASN A 222 -2.37 10.38 -7.29
CA ASN A 222 -3.69 10.49 -6.66
C ASN A 222 -3.80 9.67 -5.37
N PHE A 223 -4.37 10.29 -4.34
CA PHE A 223 -4.67 9.66 -3.05
C PHE A 223 -6.15 9.84 -2.71
N GLY A 224 -6.87 8.77 -2.39
CA GLY A 224 -8.25 8.84 -1.93
C GLY A 224 -9.24 8.06 -2.79
N SER A 225 -9.45 8.49 -4.03
CA SER A 225 -10.54 7.99 -4.89
C SER A 225 -10.56 6.45 -5.00
N PRO A 226 -11.72 5.79 -4.79
CA PRO A 226 -11.86 4.34 -4.95
C PRO A 226 -11.66 3.93 -6.41
N ILE A 227 -11.16 2.72 -6.61
CA ILE A 227 -10.80 2.19 -7.93
C ILE A 227 -11.30 0.77 -8.15
N ASN A 228 -11.20 -0.11 -7.14
CA ASN A 228 -11.64 -1.49 -7.28
C ASN A 228 -13.07 -1.66 -6.84
N VAL A 229 -13.42 -0.99 -5.74
CA VAL A 229 -14.71 -1.12 -5.08
C VAL A 229 -15.14 0.26 -4.64
N GLY A 230 -16.18 0.78 -5.30
CA GLY A 230 -16.78 2.04 -4.91
C GLY A 230 -17.40 1.98 -3.51
N GLY A 231 -17.68 3.15 -2.96
CA GLY A 231 -18.26 3.28 -1.62
C GLY A 231 -17.74 4.55 -0.95
N ASP A 232 -18.46 5.00 0.07
CA ASP A 232 -18.07 6.17 0.85
C ASP A 232 -17.30 5.72 2.10
N ASN A 233 -15.98 5.89 2.07
CA ASN A 233 -15.09 5.51 3.16
C ASN A 233 -14.88 6.66 4.15
N ALA A 234 -14.57 6.30 5.40
CA ALA A 234 -14.05 7.25 6.39
C ALA A 234 -12.53 7.11 6.51
N LEU A 235 -11.78 8.04 5.93
CA LEU A 235 -10.32 8.09 5.98
C LEU A 235 -9.84 8.94 7.16
N THR A 236 -8.98 8.38 7.99
CA THR A 236 -8.24 9.09 9.05
C THR A 236 -6.75 9.01 8.79
N LEU A 237 -6.08 10.15 8.66
CA LEU A 237 -4.62 10.23 8.56
C LEU A 237 -4.05 10.74 9.88
N ASN A 238 -3.27 9.92 10.58
CA ASN A 238 -2.48 10.38 11.74
C ASN A 238 -1.01 10.66 11.38
N GLY A 239 -0.57 10.20 10.20
CA GLY A 239 0.80 10.34 9.71
C GLY A 239 1.00 11.56 8.81
N MET A 240 1.83 11.40 7.79
CA MET A 240 2.19 12.48 6.86
C MET A 240 1.74 12.18 5.43
N VAL A 241 1.21 13.19 4.74
CA VAL A 241 1.09 13.22 3.28
C VAL A 241 1.97 14.35 2.75
N SER A 242 2.87 14.07 1.81
CA SER A 242 3.85 15.04 1.31
C SER A 242 3.90 15.05 -0.22
N ALA A 243 3.43 16.13 -0.85
CA ALA A 243 3.72 16.44 -2.24
C ALA A 243 5.14 16.99 -2.35
N ASP A 244 6.07 16.21 -2.88
CA ASP A 244 7.50 16.51 -2.79
C ASP A 244 8.31 16.27 -4.06
N VAL A 245 7.62 16.09 -5.19
CA VAL A 245 8.25 16.02 -6.51
C VAL A 245 8.13 17.35 -7.24
N SER A 246 9.27 17.93 -7.63
CA SER A 246 9.33 19.21 -8.31
C SER A 246 8.51 19.21 -9.61
N GLY A 247 7.56 20.15 -9.73
CA GLY A 247 6.64 20.23 -10.88
C GLY A 247 5.57 19.13 -10.90
N GLY A 248 5.62 18.16 -9.98
CA GLY A 248 4.61 17.14 -9.79
C GLY A 248 3.46 17.62 -8.91
N THR A 249 2.29 16.99 -9.07
CA THR A 249 1.11 17.25 -8.26
C THR A 249 0.69 15.97 -7.54
N LEU A 250 0.51 16.05 -6.22
CA LEU A 250 -0.20 15.05 -5.44
C LEU A 250 -1.62 15.56 -5.18
N ASN A 251 -2.61 14.86 -5.72
CA ASN A 251 -4.02 15.20 -5.57
C ASN A 251 -4.67 14.35 -4.49
N ILE A 252 -5.19 14.99 -3.46
CA ILE A 252 -6.03 14.37 -2.45
C ILE A 252 -7.48 14.50 -2.89
N VAL A 253 -8.13 13.37 -3.13
CA VAL A 253 -9.50 13.25 -3.61
C VAL A 253 -10.36 12.61 -2.53
N ALA A 254 -11.68 12.81 -2.62
CA ALA A 254 -12.62 12.20 -1.70
C ALA A 254 -12.44 10.67 -1.69
N PRO A 255 -12.40 10.03 -0.50
CA PRO A 255 -12.34 8.57 -0.39
C PRO A 255 -13.73 7.95 -0.61
N GLY A 256 -14.41 8.36 -1.68
CA GLY A 256 -15.70 7.84 -2.08
C GLY A 256 -16.33 8.56 -3.28
N ASN A 257 -17.50 8.06 -3.67
CA ASN A 257 -18.19 8.44 -4.91
C ASN A 257 -19.56 9.12 -4.66
N GLY A 258 -20.11 9.03 -3.44
CA GLY A 258 -21.49 9.39 -3.10
C GLY A 258 -21.63 10.64 -2.21
N GLY A 259 -20.55 11.37 -1.95
CA GLY A 259 -20.58 12.57 -1.11
C GLY A 259 -20.70 12.31 0.40
N GLY A 260 -20.92 11.06 0.81
CA GLY A 260 -20.92 10.65 2.23
C GLY A 260 -19.55 10.28 2.79
N SER A 261 -18.51 10.26 1.95
CA SER A 261 -17.13 9.97 2.38
C SER A 261 -16.57 11.09 3.25
N SER A 262 -15.63 10.76 4.13
CA SER A 262 -14.96 11.77 4.97
C SER A 262 -13.45 11.59 4.95
N PHE A 263 -12.74 12.71 5.07
CA PHE A 263 -11.31 12.72 5.32
C PHE A 263 -10.99 13.58 6.55
N VAL A 264 -10.48 12.94 7.59
CA VAL A 264 -9.96 13.56 8.80
C VAL A 264 -8.43 13.51 8.77
N ASN A 265 -7.81 14.68 8.79
CA ASN A 265 -6.37 14.82 9.02
C ASN A 265 -6.11 15.07 10.51
N ASN A 266 -5.29 14.24 11.14
CA ASN A 266 -4.75 14.38 12.50
C ASN A 266 -3.23 14.62 12.48
N GLY A 267 -2.62 14.56 11.30
CA GLY A 267 -1.19 14.69 11.11
C GLY A 267 -0.86 15.89 10.23
N THR A 268 0.01 15.68 9.25
CA THR A 268 0.50 16.76 8.37
C THR A 268 0.21 16.47 6.92
N LEU A 269 -0.44 17.42 6.24
CA LEU A 269 -0.46 17.49 4.79
C LEU A 269 0.54 18.57 4.35
N ARG A 270 1.42 18.29 3.40
CA ARG A 270 2.47 19.25 3.02
C ARG A 270 2.80 19.26 1.54
N ALA A 271 3.13 20.44 1.03
CA ALA A 271 3.82 20.64 -0.25
C ALA A 271 5.26 21.15 0.02
N ILE A 272 6.28 20.51 -0.55
CA ILE A 272 7.70 20.90 -0.43
C ILE A 272 8.45 20.62 -1.75
N ASN A 273 9.69 21.12 -1.87
CA ASN A 273 10.61 20.82 -2.98
C ASN A 273 10.06 21.13 -4.37
N GLY A 274 9.17 22.12 -4.48
CA GLY A 274 8.52 22.50 -5.74
C GLY A 274 7.38 21.57 -6.15
N GLY A 275 6.94 20.67 -5.27
CA GLY A 275 5.74 19.86 -5.45
C GLY A 275 4.48 20.64 -5.15
N THR A 276 3.39 20.28 -5.82
CA THR A 276 2.05 20.85 -5.62
C THR A 276 1.17 19.88 -4.84
N LEU A 277 0.60 20.32 -3.73
CA LEU A 277 -0.45 19.57 -3.04
C LEU A 277 -1.82 20.13 -3.45
N LEU A 278 -2.60 19.34 -4.17
CA LEU A 278 -3.96 19.69 -4.60
C LEU A 278 -4.99 19.06 -3.66
N LEU A 279 -5.88 19.87 -3.10
CA LEU A 279 -6.90 19.44 -2.15
C LEU A 279 -8.29 19.45 -2.81
N SER A 280 -8.75 18.29 -3.25
CA SER A 280 -10.01 18.07 -3.96
C SER A 280 -11.07 17.33 -3.13
N THR A 281 -10.91 17.31 -1.81
CA THR A 281 -11.93 16.89 -0.84
C THR A 281 -11.92 17.79 0.38
N ASN A 282 -13.08 17.89 1.04
CA ASN A 282 -13.15 18.52 2.37
C ASN A 282 -12.25 17.77 3.33
N ILE A 283 -11.53 18.53 4.17
CA ILE A 283 -10.61 17.99 5.16
C ILE A 283 -11.01 18.54 6.52
N ALA A 284 -11.52 17.65 7.36
CA ALA A 284 -11.69 17.93 8.78
C ALA A 284 -10.34 17.75 9.49
N SER A 285 -10.17 18.41 10.64
CA SER A 285 -8.99 18.21 11.47
C SER A 285 -9.28 18.24 12.95
N ASN A 286 -8.40 17.59 13.70
CA ASN A 286 -8.37 17.66 15.15
C ASN A 286 -7.18 18.52 15.63
N LEU A 287 -7.05 18.68 16.95
CA LEU A 287 -5.95 19.44 17.55
C LEU A 287 -4.58 18.88 17.13
N GLY A 288 -3.69 19.76 16.64
CA GLY A 288 -2.33 19.39 16.20
C GLY A 288 -2.17 19.13 14.70
N SER A 289 -3.28 19.03 13.95
CA SER A 289 -3.26 18.81 12.51
C SER A 289 -2.84 20.06 11.74
N GLN A 290 -2.06 19.89 10.67
CA GLN A 290 -1.57 21.01 9.88
C GLN A 290 -1.60 20.76 8.38
N ILE A 291 -1.73 21.85 7.63
CA ILE A 291 -1.43 21.92 6.20
C ILE A 291 -0.25 22.88 6.02
N VAL A 292 0.79 22.45 5.32
CA VAL A 292 2.04 23.20 5.17
C VAL A 292 2.36 23.44 3.69
N ALA A 293 2.57 24.70 3.32
CA ALA A 293 3.19 25.07 2.04
C ALA A 293 4.64 25.52 2.29
N GLY A 294 5.58 24.64 1.96
CA GLY A 294 7.01 24.89 2.04
C GLY A 294 7.50 25.84 0.93
N ALA A 295 8.75 26.31 1.06
CA ALA A 295 9.34 27.22 0.07
C ALA A 295 9.21 26.69 -1.36
N GLY A 296 8.78 27.57 -2.27
CA GLY A 296 8.59 27.28 -3.70
C GLY A 296 7.48 26.27 -4.01
N SER A 297 6.65 25.89 -3.05
CA SER A 297 5.71 24.77 -3.17
C SER A 297 4.28 25.23 -2.89
N PRO A 298 3.34 25.07 -3.84
CA PRO A 298 1.95 25.49 -3.64
C PRO A 298 1.10 24.40 -2.96
N VAL A 299 0.24 24.84 -2.06
CA VAL A 299 -0.98 24.09 -1.67
C VAL A 299 -2.16 24.75 -2.38
N VAL A 300 -2.97 23.96 -3.08
CA VAL A 300 -4.09 24.46 -3.89
C VAL A 300 -5.41 23.93 -3.36
N GLN A 301 -6.28 24.82 -2.92
CA GLN A 301 -7.65 24.53 -2.51
C GLN A 301 -8.55 24.40 -3.74
N ASN A 302 -9.08 23.21 -4.00
CA ASN A 302 -9.84 22.86 -5.20
C ASN A 302 -11.34 22.75 -4.94
N GLY A 303 -11.97 23.80 -4.42
CA GLY A 303 -13.41 23.82 -4.16
C GLY A 303 -13.82 23.06 -2.90
N VAL A 304 -13.04 23.17 -1.83
CA VAL A 304 -13.20 22.39 -0.59
C VAL A 304 -13.30 23.27 0.64
N ILE A 305 -13.75 22.68 1.74
CA ILE A 305 -13.80 23.29 3.08
C ILE A 305 -12.62 22.76 3.91
N LEU A 306 -11.88 23.66 4.55
CA LEU A 306 -10.77 23.34 5.45
C LEU A 306 -10.99 23.98 6.81
N ASN A 307 -10.83 23.18 7.88
CA ASN A 307 -10.86 23.64 9.28
C ASN A 307 -9.60 23.13 9.98
N VAL A 308 -8.46 23.76 9.67
CA VAL A 308 -7.12 23.26 10.00
C VAL A 308 -6.17 24.43 10.32
N VAL A 309 -5.01 24.12 10.92
CA VAL A 309 -3.89 25.07 10.94
C VAL A 309 -3.20 25.07 9.57
N ILE A 310 -2.97 26.24 8.99
CA ILE A 310 -2.32 26.43 7.70
C ILE A 310 -1.04 27.25 7.90
N ASN A 311 0.10 26.69 7.47
CA ASN A 311 1.40 27.31 7.58
C ASN A 311 2.07 27.41 6.21
N VAL A 312 2.26 28.64 5.73
CA VAL A 312 2.99 28.96 4.50
C VAL A 312 4.34 29.57 4.88
N SER A 313 5.40 29.11 4.24
CA SER A 313 6.77 29.50 4.59
C SER A 313 7.64 29.82 3.38
N GLY A 314 8.55 30.78 3.54
CA GLY A 314 9.45 31.22 2.47
C GLY A 314 8.67 31.68 1.23
N THR A 315 9.06 31.17 0.06
CA THR A 315 8.37 31.40 -1.22
C THR A 315 7.21 30.43 -1.48
N GLY A 316 6.74 29.70 -0.48
CA GLY A 316 5.55 28.86 -0.59
C GLY A 316 4.28 29.69 -0.75
N SER A 317 3.21 29.06 -1.20
CA SER A 317 1.92 29.74 -1.39
C SER A 317 0.74 28.83 -1.05
N PHE A 318 -0.27 29.40 -0.41
CA PHE A 318 -1.61 28.80 -0.40
C PHE A 318 -2.45 29.48 -1.50
N GLN A 319 -3.02 28.70 -2.40
CA GLN A 319 -3.81 29.15 -3.55
C GLN A 319 -5.22 28.55 -3.50
N ALA A 320 -6.17 29.14 -4.21
CA ALA A 320 -7.52 28.58 -4.37
C ALA A 320 -8.04 28.74 -5.81
N ILE A 321 -8.78 27.75 -6.32
CA ILE A 321 -9.33 27.85 -7.67
C ILE A 321 -10.51 28.85 -7.74
N SER A 322 -11.09 29.07 -8.92
CA SER A 322 -12.34 29.85 -9.07
C SER A 322 -13.59 29.04 -8.64
N SER A 323 -13.68 28.66 -7.35
CA SER A 323 -14.80 27.87 -6.79
C SER A 323 -15.47 28.54 -5.59
N GLY A 324 -16.81 28.45 -5.54
CA GLY A 324 -17.63 29.06 -4.48
C GLY A 324 -17.65 28.23 -3.21
N ASN A 325 -17.15 27.00 -3.34
CA ASN A 325 -17.03 26.03 -2.27
C ASN A 325 -15.71 26.21 -1.49
N ASN A 326 -14.77 27.02 -1.98
CA ASN A 326 -13.55 27.33 -1.25
C ASN A 326 -13.90 28.07 0.05
N MET A 327 -13.68 27.40 1.17
CA MET A 327 -13.97 27.93 2.49
C MET A 327 -12.87 27.57 3.47
N LEU A 328 -12.38 28.57 4.19
CA LEU A 328 -11.53 28.42 5.36
C LEU A 328 -12.42 28.66 6.59
N ASP A 329 -12.62 27.62 7.38
CA ASP A 329 -13.60 27.59 8.46
C ASP A 329 -12.88 27.46 9.81
N GLY A 330 -12.81 28.55 10.60
CA GLY A 330 -12.15 28.51 11.91
C GLY A 330 -10.63 28.30 11.86
N VAL A 331 -9.95 28.71 10.79
CA VAL A 331 -8.53 28.39 10.56
C VAL A 331 -7.56 29.30 11.33
N ASN A 332 -6.41 28.75 11.69
CA ASN A 332 -5.22 29.53 12.03
C ASN A 332 -4.29 29.54 10.81
N PHE A 333 -4.15 30.68 10.16
CA PHE A 333 -3.40 30.82 8.91
C PHE A 333 -2.18 31.71 9.12
N THR A 334 -1.00 31.21 8.76
CA THR A 334 0.26 31.96 8.80
C THR A 334 0.91 31.97 7.42
N GLY A 335 1.39 33.13 7.00
CA GLY A 335 2.16 33.31 5.75
C GLY A 335 1.31 33.80 4.56
N THR A 336 1.67 33.39 3.34
CA THR A 336 1.12 33.97 2.10
C THR A 336 -0.10 33.21 1.59
N LEU A 337 -1.25 33.92 1.56
CA LEU A 337 -2.40 33.57 0.72
C LEU A 337 -2.23 34.24 -0.65
N ASP A 338 -2.01 33.45 -1.69
CA ASP A 338 -1.84 33.93 -3.04
C ASP A 338 -3.20 34.08 -3.75
N THR A 339 -3.58 35.33 -3.98
CA THR A 339 -4.82 35.73 -4.67
C THR A 339 -4.59 36.20 -6.10
N ALA A 340 -3.36 36.13 -6.61
CA ALA A 340 -2.98 36.71 -7.89
C ALA A 340 -2.70 35.65 -8.97
N THR A 341 -2.16 34.49 -8.60
CA THR A 341 -1.76 33.46 -9.56
C THR A 341 -2.95 32.84 -10.31
N ILE A 342 -4.08 32.63 -9.63
CA ILE A 342 -5.27 32.03 -10.23
C ILE A 342 -6.33 33.11 -10.47
N ALA A 343 -6.67 33.35 -11.73
CA ALA A 343 -7.69 34.32 -12.12
C ALA A 343 -9.07 33.96 -11.53
N ASN A 344 -9.80 34.98 -11.10
CA ASN A 344 -11.13 34.85 -10.47
C ASN A 344 -11.15 33.93 -9.25
N LEU A 345 -10.04 33.83 -8.52
CA LEU A 345 -9.97 33.11 -7.25
C LEU A 345 -11.12 33.57 -6.35
N ARG A 346 -11.77 32.59 -5.73
CA ARG A 346 -12.81 32.81 -4.72
C ARG A 346 -12.37 32.17 -3.43
N GLN A 347 -12.37 32.93 -2.34
CA GLN A 347 -12.07 32.43 -1.00
C GLN A 347 -13.08 32.98 -0.01
N ARG A 348 -13.68 32.10 0.80
CA ARG A 348 -14.57 32.48 1.91
C ARG A 348 -13.90 32.16 3.24
N PHE A 349 -14.19 32.99 4.25
CA PHE A 349 -13.81 32.74 5.64
C PHE A 349 -15.07 32.64 6.49
N THR A 350 -15.16 31.63 7.35
CA THR A 350 -16.29 31.42 8.27
C THR A 350 -15.77 31.05 9.66
N ASN A 351 -16.59 31.26 10.70
CA ASN A 351 -16.30 30.91 12.09
C ASN A 351 -14.96 31.47 12.64
N GLY A 352 -14.49 32.58 12.05
CA GLY A 352 -13.23 33.25 12.41
C GLY A 352 -12.02 32.71 11.64
N ALA A 353 -11.01 33.56 11.46
CA ALA A 353 -9.70 33.17 10.96
C ALA A 353 -8.63 34.00 11.65
N THR A 354 -7.63 33.35 12.24
CA THR A 354 -6.46 34.05 12.78
C THR A 354 -5.44 34.17 11.66
N LEU A 355 -5.19 35.38 11.17
CA LEU A 355 -4.21 35.64 10.10
C LEU A 355 -2.93 36.22 10.71
N THR A 356 -1.82 35.51 10.54
CA THR A 356 -0.49 36.00 10.95
C THR A 356 0.36 36.24 9.71
N ALA A 357 0.69 37.50 9.45
CA ALA A 357 1.66 37.85 8.41
C ALA A 357 3.08 37.45 8.85
N ARG A 358 3.90 36.99 7.90
CA ARG A 358 5.35 36.78 8.06
C ARG A 358 6.10 37.67 7.10
#